data_AF-A0A934HJA6-F1
#
_entry.id   AF-A0A934HJA6-F1
#
_cell.length_a   1.000
_cell.length_b   1.000
_cell.length_c   1.000
_cell.angle_alpha   90.00
_cell.angle_beta   90.00
_cell.angle_gamma   90.00
#
_symmetry.space_group_name_H-M   'P 1'
#
loop_
_entity.id
_entity.type
_entity.pdbx_description
1 polymer ?
#
loop_
_entity_poly.entity_id
_entity_poly.type
_entity_poly.pdbx_seq_one_letter_code
_entity_poly.pdbx_strand_id
1 'polypeptide(L)'
;TALPSATLVASATTLPTETPIPTATATESPIPTLTATETAISNPTETPAVTLPPTPTATLLAVAAADNSTPAGAVSETTPSNSAPTAQETESSGRSVIYFVLAGLALAALVYVSSYVVQAANIARYHEGFILSICPVCTHGSLFVEDRRYRILGIPRVRRVVRCDSCRSVLRQVSPQRWRYAVDSVENAELYQQLNGRVLTEQDLIDIAPEYQDAPVEYIDEDEGP
;
A
#
# COMPACT_ATOMS: atom_id res chain seq x y z
N THR A 1 49.29 68.52 -37.14
CA THR A 1 48.22 67.71 -37.75
C THR A 1 48.87 66.63 -38.60
N ALA A 2 49.01 65.43 -38.06
CA ALA A 2 49.61 64.28 -38.75
C ALA A 2 48.66 63.09 -38.58
N LEU A 3 48.17 62.55 -39.69
CA LEU A 3 47.29 61.38 -39.73
C LEU A 3 48.07 60.10 -39.42
N PRO A 4 47.53 59.15 -38.64
CA PRO A 4 48.08 57.80 -38.57
C PRO A 4 47.64 56.97 -39.79
N SER A 5 48.62 56.27 -40.39
CA SER A 5 48.42 55.23 -41.41
C SER A 5 47.72 54.01 -40.80
N ALA A 6 46.67 53.54 -41.47
CA ALA A 6 45.99 52.30 -41.16
C ALA A 6 46.85 51.10 -41.58
N THR A 7 47.18 50.24 -40.62
CA THR A 7 47.81 48.93 -40.88
C THR A 7 46.69 47.89 -40.94
N LEU A 8 46.51 47.25 -42.09
CA LEU A 8 45.58 46.13 -42.27
C LEU A 8 46.20 44.87 -41.66
N VAL A 9 45.58 44.35 -40.60
CA VAL A 9 45.91 43.04 -40.01
C VAL A 9 45.09 41.98 -40.75
N ALA A 10 45.79 41.05 -41.41
CA ALA A 10 45.19 39.91 -42.07
C ALA A 10 44.69 38.89 -41.02
N SER A 11 43.40 38.55 -41.07
CA SER A 11 42.83 37.43 -40.34
C SER A 11 43.36 36.11 -40.89
N ALA A 12 44.18 35.40 -40.12
CA ALA A 12 44.49 34.00 -40.36
C ALA A 12 43.33 33.15 -39.84
N THR A 13 42.54 32.57 -40.76
CA THR A 13 41.56 31.53 -40.45
C THR A 13 42.30 30.26 -40.03
N THR A 14 42.23 29.91 -38.75
CA THR A 14 42.69 28.62 -38.24
C THR A 14 41.65 27.54 -38.58
N LEU A 15 42.10 26.51 -39.30
CA LEU A 15 41.34 25.30 -39.59
C LEU A 15 41.17 24.48 -38.30
N PRO A 16 40.03 23.80 -38.05
CA PRO A 16 39.88 22.94 -36.88
C PRO A 16 40.88 21.76 -36.94
N THR A 17 41.64 21.62 -35.86
CA THR A 17 42.46 20.44 -35.57
C THR A 17 41.55 19.23 -35.37
N GLU A 18 41.61 18.27 -36.31
CA GLU A 18 41.01 16.96 -36.14
C GLU A 18 41.60 16.30 -34.87
N THR A 19 40.73 16.05 -33.90
CA THR A 19 41.08 15.33 -32.68
C THR A 19 41.23 13.84 -33.03
N PRO A 20 42.36 13.19 -32.69
CA PRO A 20 42.54 11.77 -33.00
C PRO A 20 41.50 10.93 -32.24
N ILE A 21 40.77 10.11 -32.98
CA ILE A 21 39.85 9.10 -32.47
C ILE A 21 40.67 8.08 -31.63
N PRO A 22 40.30 7.79 -30.38
CA PRO A 22 40.98 6.77 -29.60
C PRO A 22 40.78 5.40 -30.27
N THR A 23 41.89 4.80 -30.68
CA THR A 23 41.95 3.40 -31.10
C THR A 23 41.69 2.53 -29.88
N ALA A 24 40.54 1.85 -29.85
CA ALA A 24 40.24 0.85 -28.83
C ALA A 24 41.17 -0.35 -29.03
N THR A 25 42.25 -0.41 -28.25
CA THR A 25 43.03 -1.65 -28.07
C THR A 25 42.16 -2.62 -27.29
N ALA A 26 41.71 -3.69 -27.96
CA ALA A 26 41.05 -4.80 -27.29
C ALA A 26 42.07 -5.50 -26.39
N THR A 27 42.01 -5.19 -25.09
CA THR A 27 42.68 -5.98 -24.06
C THR A 27 41.96 -7.31 -23.96
N GLU A 28 42.62 -8.39 -24.39
CA GLU A 28 42.16 -9.75 -24.12
C GLU A 28 42.00 -9.93 -22.61
N SER A 29 40.75 -10.11 -22.19
CA SER A 29 40.39 -10.45 -20.83
C SER A 29 40.87 -11.88 -20.52
N PRO A 30 41.53 -12.13 -19.38
CA PRO A 30 41.94 -13.49 -19.04
C PRO A 30 40.71 -14.38 -18.87
N ILE A 31 40.71 -15.49 -19.59
CA ILE A 31 39.72 -16.57 -19.48
C ILE A 31 39.65 -17.00 -18.01
N PRO A 32 38.47 -16.99 -17.35
CA PRO A 32 38.37 -17.54 -16.01
C PRO A 32 38.58 -19.05 -16.06
N THR A 33 39.69 -19.51 -15.50
CA THR A 33 39.89 -20.92 -15.15
C THR A 33 38.82 -21.31 -14.13
N LEU A 34 37.83 -22.10 -14.56
CA LEU A 34 36.89 -22.76 -13.66
C LEU A 34 37.65 -23.87 -12.92
N THR A 35 38.30 -23.52 -11.81
CA THR A 35 38.73 -24.49 -10.80
C THR A 35 37.48 -25.00 -10.11
N ALA A 36 37.01 -26.18 -10.53
CA ALA A 36 36.00 -26.93 -9.80
C ALA A 36 36.61 -27.41 -8.48
N THR A 37 36.43 -26.63 -7.42
CA THR A 37 36.58 -27.14 -6.05
C THR A 37 35.36 -27.99 -5.75
N GLU A 38 35.50 -29.31 -5.83
CA GLU A 38 34.55 -30.26 -5.24
C GLU A 38 34.56 -30.07 -3.73
N THR A 39 33.68 -29.21 -3.23
CA THR A 39 33.30 -29.22 -1.81
C THR A 39 32.39 -30.43 -1.61
N ALA A 40 32.94 -31.47 -0.97
CA ALA A 40 32.21 -32.64 -0.53
C ALA A 40 30.99 -32.21 0.30
N ILE A 41 29.79 -32.49 -0.22
CA ILE A 41 28.52 -32.31 0.47
C ILE A 41 28.45 -33.38 1.58
N SER A 42 28.73 -32.97 2.80
CA SER A 42 28.49 -33.79 3.99
C SER A 42 27.05 -33.59 4.46
N ASN A 43 26.23 -34.61 4.19
CA ASN A 43 25.10 -35.10 4.99
C ASN A 43 23.89 -34.16 5.27
N PRO A 44 22.68 -34.47 4.77
CA PRO A 44 21.44 -33.94 5.31
C PRO A 44 20.94 -34.82 6.46
N THR A 45 20.95 -34.31 7.68
CA THR A 45 20.09 -34.79 8.76
C THR A 45 19.71 -33.56 9.57
N GLU A 46 18.49 -33.07 9.36
CA GLU A 46 17.53 -32.83 10.43
C GLU A 46 16.13 -32.70 9.79
N THR A 47 15.25 -33.59 10.22
CA THR A 47 13.82 -33.63 9.92
C THR A 47 13.16 -32.36 10.44
N PRO A 48 12.44 -31.57 9.63
CA PRO A 48 11.54 -30.58 10.19
C PRO A 48 10.39 -31.30 10.90
N ALA A 49 10.29 -31.10 12.22
CA ALA A 49 9.11 -31.46 12.97
C ALA A 49 7.89 -30.75 12.35
N VAL A 50 6.93 -31.55 11.89
CA VAL A 50 5.64 -31.07 11.41
C VAL A 50 4.88 -30.53 12.63
N THR A 51 4.91 -29.21 12.82
CA THR A 51 3.98 -28.52 13.71
C THR A 51 2.61 -28.58 13.08
N LEU A 52 1.80 -29.54 13.52
CA LEU A 52 0.38 -29.63 13.21
C LEU A 52 -0.33 -28.32 13.60
N PRO A 53 -1.30 -27.84 12.80
CA PRO A 53 -2.15 -26.73 13.19
C PRO A 53 -2.93 -27.09 14.47
N PRO A 54 -3.24 -26.10 15.35
CA PRO A 54 -4.04 -26.37 16.53
C PRO A 54 -5.39 -26.98 16.12
N THR A 55 -5.70 -28.13 16.70
CA THR A 55 -7.01 -28.76 16.64
C THR A 55 -8.06 -27.76 17.12
N PRO A 56 -9.17 -27.55 16.37
CA PRO A 56 -10.29 -26.78 16.91
C PRO A 56 -10.89 -27.58 18.08
N THR A 57 -10.70 -27.08 19.30
CA THR A 57 -11.47 -27.53 20.45
C THR A 57 -12.93 -27.18 20.18
N ALA A 58 -13.73 -28.19 19.84
CA ALA A 58 -15.17 -28.08 19.84
C ALA A 58 -15.61 -27.85 21.30
N THR A 59 -15.91 -26.59 21.63
CA THR A 59 -16.65 -26.26 22.85
C THR A 59 -18.04 -26.86 22.70
N LEU A 60 -18.24 -28.04 23.28
CA LEU A 60 -19.57 -28.58 23.55
C LEU A 60 -20.28 -27.59 24.48
N LEU A 61 -21.26 -26.85 23.95
CA LEU A 61 -22.29 -26.23 24.77
C LEU A 61 -23.04 -27.38 25.44
N ALA A 62 -22.74 -27.62 26.72
CA ALA A 62 -23.54 -28.44 27.58
C ALA A 62 -24.91 -27.77 27.74
N VAL A 63 -25.95 -28.43 27.25
CA VAL A 63 -27.35 -28.17 27.60
C VAL A 63 -27.48 -28.48 29.08
N ALA A 64 -27.48 -27.44 29.92
CA ALA A 64 -27.93 -27.56 31.29
C ALA A 64 -29.46 -27.50 31.27
N ALA A 65 -30.07 -28.68 31.18
CA ALA A 65 -31.41 -28.91 31.66
C ALA A 65 -31.40 -28.70 33.18
N ALA A 66 -31.95 -27.58 33.64
CA ALA A 66 -32.34 -27.41 35.02
C ALA A 66 -33.84 -27.69 35.10
N ASP A 67 -34.15 -28.95 35.36
CA ASP A 67 -35.35 -29.35 36.08
C ASP A 67 -35.38 -28.55 37.40
N ASN A 68 -36.44 -27.78 37.61
CA ASN A 68 -36.87 -27.47 38.97
C ASN A 68 -38.39 -27.60 39.03
N SER A 69 -38.80 -28.81 39.37
CA SER A 69 -40.10 -29.17 39.89
C SER A 69 -40.33 -28.49 41.24
N THR A 70 -41.52 -27.91 41.45
CA THR A 70 -42.18 -27.76 42.77
C THR A 70 -43.67 -27.46 42.53
N PRO A 71 -44.60 -27.97 43.38
CA PRO A 71 -45.89 -28.46 42.91
C PRO A 71 -47.13 -27.64 43.34
N ALA A 72 -48.25 -28.05 42.74
CA ALA A 72 -49.61 -28.16 43.28
C ALA A 72 -50.48 -26.90 43.55
N GLY A 73 -51.67 -26.95 42.93
CA GLY A 73 -52.90 -26.23 43.30
C GLY A 73 -53.30 -25.18 42.27
N ALA A 74 -54.51 -25.14 41.70
CA ALA A 74 -55.69 -25.98 41.80
C ALA A 74 -56.54 -25.71 40.55
N VAL A 75 -57.33 -26.71 40.16
CA VAL A 75 -58.45 -26.72 39.21
C VAL A 75 -59.21 -25.39 39.06
N SER A 76 -59.50 -24.99 37.82
CA SER A 76 -60.89 -24.77 37.39
C SER A 76 -61.05 -24.71 35.87
N GLU A 77 -62.07 -25.44 35.47
CA GLU A 77 -62.67 -25.73 34.19
C GLU A 77 -63.49 -24.54 33.68
N THR A 78 -63.28 -24.07 32.44
CA THR A 78 -64.36 -23.44 31.65
C THR A 78 -64.07 -23.53 30.14
N THR A 79 -64.84 -24.40 29.50
CA THR A 79 -65.43 -24.40 28.15
C THR A 79 -64.87 -23.47 27.05
N PRO A 80 -64.68 -24.00 25.81
CA PRO A 80 -64.28 -23.20 24.65
C PRO A 80 -65.46 -22.39 24.11
N SER A 81 -65.38 -21.06 24.20
CA SER A 81 -66.29 -20.18 23.46
C SER A 81 -65.67 -19.81 22.13
N ASN A 82 -66.27 -20.33 21.07
CA ASN A 82 -66.15 -19.85 19.70
C ASN A 82 -66.25 -18.32 19.67
N SER A 83 -65.15 -17.67 19.29
CA SER A 83 -65.18 -16.37 18.65
C SER A 83 -64.28 -16.50 17.44
N ALA A 84 -64.93 -16.51 16.28
CA ALA A 84 -64.29 -16.50 14.97
C ALA A 84 -63.20 -15.42 14.93
N PRO A 85 -62.00 -15.72 14.42
CA PRO A 85 -61.14 -14.66 13.93
C PRO A 85 -61.81 -14.10 12.68
N THR A 86 -62.51 -12.98 12.86
CA THR A 86 -62.78 -12.02 11.79
C THR A 86 -61.45 -11.80 11.07
N ALA A 87 -61.37 -12.31 9.85
CA ALA A 87 -60.31 -11.99 8.91
C ALA A 87 -60.39 -10.49 8.64
N GLN A 88 -59.67 -9.70 9.44
CA GLN A 88 -59.31 -8.36 9.05
C GLN A 88 -58.27 -8.53 7.95
N GLU A 89 -58.69 -8.26 6.72
CA GLU A 89 -57.82 -8.04 5.58
C GLU A 89 -56.81 -6.95 5.95
N THR A 90 -55.61 -7.37 6.35
CA THR A 90 -54.42 -6.52 6.43
C THR A 90 -53.91 -6.20 5.03
N GLU A 91 -54.74 -5.61 4.17
CA GLU A 91 -54.30 -5.12 2.85
C GLU A 91 -53.53 -3.79 2.93
N SER A 92 -53.47 -3.15 4.11
CA SER A 92 -52.73 -1.89 4.30
C SER A 92 -51.27 -2.08 4.76
N SER A 93 -50.95 -3.21 5.42
CA SER A 93 -49.61 -3.47 5.97
C SER A 93 -48.59 -3.94 4.94
N GLY A 94 -49.02 -4.51 3.80
CA GLY A 94 -48.09 -4.98 2.77
C GLY A 94 -47.38 -3.84 2.01
N ARG A 95 -48.08 -2.71 1.82
CA ARG A 95 -47.56 -1.59 1.01
C ARG A 95 -46.49 -0.80 1.76
N SER A 96 -46.64 -0.62 3.08
CA SER A 96 -45.61 0.03 3.92
C SER A 96 -44.33 -0.81 3.97
N VAL A 97 -44.44 -2.14 4.12
CA VAL A 97 -43.29 -3.06 4.13
C VAL A 97 -42.53 -3.01 2.80
N ILE A 98 -43.22 -2.97 1.66
CA ILE A 98 -42.57 -2.85 0.34
C ILE A 98 -41.77 -1.53 0.25
N TYR A 99 -42.32 -0.41 0.71
CA TYR A 99 -41.57 0.85 0.71
C TYR A 99 -40.33 0.80 1.60
N PHE A 100 -40.39 0.15 2.77
CA PHE A 100 -39.20 -0.03 3.62
C PHE A 100 -38.14 -0.92 2.97
N VAL A 101 -38.55 -2.00 2.28
CA VAL A 101 -37.61 -2.88 1.55
C VAL A 101 -36.96 -2.12 0.39
N LEU A 102 -37.75 -1.40 -0.41
CA LEU A 102 -37.22 -0.61 -1.53
C LEU A 102 -36.31 0.53 -1.05
N ALA A 103 -36.70 1.23 0.03
CA ALA A 103 -35.88 2.27 0.64
C ALA A 103 -34.58 1.70 1.21
N GLY A 104 -34.64 0.54 1.87
CA GLY A 104 -33.47 -0.15 2.40
C GLY A 104 -32.51 -0.60 1.29
N LEU A 105 -33.04 -1.14 0.19
CA LEU A 105 -32.24 -1.55 -0.97
C LEU A 105 -31.62 -0.33 -1.66
N ALA A 106 -32.38 0.76 -1.82
CA ALA A 106 -31.86 2.02 -2.36
C ALA A 106 -30.74 2.59 -1.48
N LEU A 107 -30.89 2.57 -0.15
CA LEU A 107 -29.86 3.03 0.78
C LEU A 107 -28.61 2.15 0.71
N ALA A 108 -28.77 0.82 0.70
CA ALA A 108 -27.67 -0.11 0.54
C ALA A 108 -26.92 0.11 -0.79
N ALA A 109 -27.65 0.36 -1.88
CA ALA A 109 -27.06 0.69 -3.17
C ALA A 109 -26.27 2.01 -3.13
N LEU A 110 -26.80 3.05 -2.48
CA LEU A 110 -26.08 4.33 -2.31
C LEU A 110 -24.81 4.18 -1.47
N VAL A 111 -24.85 3.41 -0.39
CA VAL A 111 -23.66 3.09 0.43
C VAL A 111 -22.63 2.32 -0.39
N TYR A 112 -23.06 1.34 -1.19
CA TYR A 112 -22.16 0.59 -2.05
C TYR A 112 -21.50 1.49 -3.10
N VAL A 113 -22.27 2.29 -3.83
CA VAL A 113 -21.75 3.20 -4.86
C VAL A 113 -20.81 4.24 -4.27
N SER A 114 -21.17 4.89 -3.16
CA SER A 114 -20.30 5.86 -2.50
C SER A 114 -18.99 5.22 -2.02
N SER A 115 -19.04 4.04 -1.40
CA SER A 115 -17.84 3.31 -0.98
C SER A 115 -16.95 2.91 -2.16
N TYR A 116 -17.55 2.59 -3.31
CA TYR A 116 -16.82 2.25 -4.54
C TYR A 116 -16.11 3.48 -5.12
N VAL A 117 -16.79 4.63 -5.19
CA VAL A 117 -16.19 5.89 -5.68
C VAL A 117 -15.02 6.34 -4.80
N VAL A 118 -15.19 6.32 -3.47
CA VAL A 118 -14.12 6.66 -2.53
C VAL A 118 -12.93 5.71 -2.67
N GLN A 119 -13.18 4.41 -2.84
CA GLN A 119 -12.11 3.43 -3.08
C GLN A 119 -11.41 3.65 -4.42
N ALA A 120 -12.15 3.95 -5.49
CA ALA A 120 -11.59 4.23 -6.81
C ALA A 120 -10.69 5.48 -6.79
N ALA A 121 -11.12 6.55 -6.12
CA ALA A 121 -10.32 7.77 -5.96
C ALA A 121 -9.01 7.51 -5.21
N ASN A 122 -9.04 6.70 -4.14
CA ASN A 122 -7.84 6.33 -3.40
C ASN A 122 -6.85 5.49 -4.22
N ILE A 123 -7.34 4.69 -5.17
CA ILE A 123 -6.48 3.94 -6.10
C ILE A 123 -5.77 4.91 -7.06
N ALA A 124 -6.48 5.92 -7.58
CA ALA A 124 -5.91 6.88 -8.53
C ALA A 124 -4.78 7.73 -7.95
N ARG A 125 -4.77 8.02 -6.63
CA ARG A 125 -3.81 8.95 -6.02
C ARG A 125 -2.32 8.59 -6.24
N TYR A 126 -1.99 7.31 -6.28
CA TYR A 126 -0.59 6.85 -6.44
C TYR A 126 -0.32 6.23 -7.81
N HIS A 127 -1.17 6.54 -8.80
CA HIS A 127 -0.96 6.06 -10.18
C HIS A 127 0.13 6.85 -10.92
N GLU A 128 0.33 8.10 -10.54
CA GLU A 128 1.33 9.01 -11.14
C GLU A 128 2.73 8.79 -10.52
N GLY A 129 2.79 8.15 -9.37
CA GLY A 129 4.04 7.87 -8.66
C GLY A 129 3.81 7.70 -7.17
N PHE A 130 4.90 7.39 -6.46
CA PHE A 130 4.94 7.56 -5.01
C PHE A 130 5.24 9.02 -4.69
N ILE A 131 4.79 9.49 -3.52
CA ILE A 131 5.05 10.87 -3.09
C ILE A 131 6.55 11.16 -2.93
N LEU A 132 7.33 10.13 -2.61
CA LEU A 132 8.78 10.25 -2.52
C LEU A 132 9.44 9.72 -3.80
N SER A 133 10.31 10.53 -4.41
CA SER A 133 11.07 10.10 -5.59
C SER A 133 12.42 9.48 -5.18
N ILE A 134 13.01 9.98 -4.10
CA ILE A 134 14.32 9.59 -3.57
C ILE A 134 14.15 8.79 -2.27
N CYS A 135 14.92 7.70 -2.12
CA CYS A 135 14.90 6.91 -0.91
C CYS A 135 15.59 7.64 0.25
N PRO A 136 14.92 7.85 1.41
CA PRO A 136 15.53 8.54 2.55
C PRO A 136 16.62 7.73 3.26
N VAL A 137 16.72 6.42 3.01
CA VAL A 137 17.71 5.56 3.67
C VAL A 137 19.07 5.69 3.01
N CYS A 138 19.12 5.59 1.68
CA CYS A 138 20.38 5.63 0.93
C CYS A 138 20.60 6.93 0.14
N THR A 139 19.60 7.83 0.06
CA THR A 139 19.62 9.14 -0.63
C THR A 139 19.89 9.16 -2.13
N HIS A 140 20.30 8.05 -2.74
CA HIS A 140 20.58 7.93 -4.18
C HIS A 140 19.67 6.93 -4.91
N GLY A 141 18.95 6.07 -4.18
CA GLY A 141 18.04 5.10 -4.76
C GLY A 141 16.68 5.71 -5.08
N SER A 142 16.03 5.19 -6.11
CA SER A 142 14.67 5.60 -6.49
C SER A 142 13.63 4.61 -5.95
N LEU A 143 12.45 5.15 -5.64
CA LEU A 143 11.34 4.40 -5.04
C LEU A 143 10.32 3.99 -6.11
N PHE A 144 10.03 2.70 -6.22
CA PHE A 144 9.07 2.15 -7.17
C PHE A 144 7.87 1.55 -6.46
N VAL A 145 6.66 1.84 -6.95
CA VAL A 145 5.41 1.30 -6.42
C VAL A 145 5.06 0.00 -7.13
N GLU A 146 5.00 -1.09 -6.36
CA GLU A 146 4.48 -2.39 -6.80
C GLU A 146 3.01 -2.52 -6.35
N ASP A 147 2.10 -2.44 -7.33
CA ASP A 147 0.66 -2.55 -7.11
C ASP A 147 0.19 -4.00 -7.31
N ARG A 148 -0.25 -4.65 -6.22
CA ARG A 148 -0.89 -5.97 -6.29
C ARG A 148 -2.41 -5.82 -6.22
N ARG A 149 -3.06 -5.98 -7.37
CA ARG A 149 -4.52 -5.92 -7.50
C ARG A 149 -5.14 -7.29 -7.18
N TYR A 150 -6.13 -7.31 -6.31
CA TYR A 150 -6.95 -8.50 -6.01
C TYR A 150 -8.41 -8.08 -5.85
N ARG A 151 -9.33 -9.05 -5.88
CA ARG A 151 -10.77 -8.78 -5.70
C ARG A 151 -11.29 -9.62 -4.55
N ILE A 152 -12.07 -9.00 -3.67
CA ILE A 152 -12.82 -9.69 -2.62
C ILE A 152 -14.28 -9.33 -2.83
N LEU A 153 -15.15 -10.33 -3.07
CA LEU A 153 -16.58 -10.12 -3.32
C LEU A 153 -16.86 -9.12 -4.48
N GLY A 154 -16.04 -9.16 -5.53
CA GLY A 154 -16.15 -8.25 -6.69
C GLY A 154 -15.59 -6.84 -6.47
N ILE A 155 -15.29 -6.44 -5.22
CA ILE A 155 -14.71 -5.14 -4.91
C ILE A 155 -13.20 -5.18 -5.19
N PRO A 156 -12.66 -4.29 -6.06
CA PRO A 156 -11.22 -4.22 -6.31
C PRO A 156 -10.51 -3.70 -5.06
N ARG A 157 -9.52 -4.45 -4.61
CA ARG A 157 -8.60 -4.07 -3.54
C ARG A 157 -7.20 -4.02 -4.11
N VAL A 158 -6.44 -3.00 -3.75
CA VAL A 158 -5.05 -2.85 -4.16
C VAL A 158 -4.21 -2.87 -2.90
N ARG A 159 -3.18 -3.72 -2.88
CA ARG A 159 -2.14 -3.69 -1.85
C ARG A 159 -0.88 -3.14 -2.49
N ARG A 160 -0.38 -2.03 -1.95
CA ARG A 160 0.81 -1.35 -2.46
C ARG A 160 2.03 -1.70 -1.63
N VAL A 161 3.13 -1.88 -2.33
CA VAL A 161 4.45 -2.06 -1.73
C VAL A 161 5.40 -1.15 -2.48
N VAL A 162 6.04 -0.21 -1.78
CA VAL A 162 7.07 0.63 -2.38
C VAL A 162 8.42 0.01 -2.07
N ARG A 163 9.31 -0.07 -3.05
CA ARG A 163 10.65 -0.63 -2.91
C ARG A 163 11.68 0.35 -3.42
N CYS A 164 12.79 0.46 -2.70
CA CYS A 164 13.99 1.09 -3.24
C CYS A 164 14.77 0.09 -4.11
N ASP A 165 15.26 0.55 -5.25
CA ASP A 165 16.13 -0.20 -6.16
C ASP A 165 17.53 -0.46 -5.60
N SER A 166 18.09 0.50 -4.85
CA SER A 166 19.46 0.45 -4.36
C SER A 166 19.57 -0.31 -3.03
N CYS A 167 19.01 0.25 -1.94
CA CYS A 167 19.18 -0.31 -0.59
C CYS A 167 18.13 -1.35 -0.18
N ARG A 168 17.19 -1.71 -1.08
CA ARG A 168 16.13 -2.70 -0.85
C ARG A 168 15.19 -2.37 0.33
N SER A 169 15.13 -1.13 0.78
CA SER A 169 14.14 -0.69 1.76
C SER A 169 12.72 -0.87 1.19
N VAL A 170 11.76 -1.21 2.05
CA VAL A 170 10.39 -1.56 1.64
C VAL A 170 9.35 -0.85 2.49
N LEU A 171 8.44 -0.11 1.87
CA LEU A 171 7.25 0.43 2.54
C LEU A 171 6.04 -0.40 2.17
N ARG A 172 5.40 -0.99 3.18
CA ARG A 172 4.19 -1.80 3.01
C ARG A 172 2.98 -0.99 3.42
N GLN A 173 2.01 -0.82 2.53
CA GLN A 173 0.76 -0.16 2.90
C GLN A 173 0.00 -0.99 3.95
N VAL A 174 -0.35 -0.36 5.07
CA VAL A 174 -1.14 -0.98 6.14
C VAL A 174 -2.58 -0.46 6.13
N SER A 175 -2.76 0.83 5.86
CA SER A 175 -4.07 1.45 5.69
C SER A 175 -4.00 2.54 4.60
N PRO A 176 -5.13 3.20 4.25
CA PRO A 176 -5.06 4.44 3.48
C PRO A 176 -4.08 5.41 4.17
N GLN A 177 -3.12 5.94 3.41
CA GLN A 177 -2.10 6.89 3.86
C GLN A 177 -1.23 6.46 5.05
N ARG A 178 -1.20 5.16 5.39
CA ARG A 178 -0.31 4.63 6.44
C ARG A 178 0.54 3.50 5.91
N TRP A 179 1.83 3.61 6.19
CA TRP A 179 2.87 2.77 5.62
C TRP A 179 3.73 2.20 6.73
N ARG A 180 3.96 0.88 6.72
CA ARG A 180 4.94 0.25 7.59
C ARG A 180 6.27 0.20 6.87
N TYR A 181 7.28 0.87 7.41
CA TYR A 181 8.60 0.92 6.81
C TYR A 181 9.46 -0.25 7.28
N ALA A 182 10.09 -0.97 6.36
CA ALA A 182 11.14 -1.93 6.62
C ALA A 182 12.44 -1.39 6.01
N VAL A 183 13.39 -1.07 6.88
CA VAL A 183 14.71 -0.53 6.52
C VAL A 183 15.74 -1.66 6.65
N ASP A 184 16.79 -1.65 5.83
CA ASP A 184 17.94 -2.55 6.01
C ASP A 184 18.93 -1.93 7.00
N SER A 185 19.33 -2.68 8.02
CA SER A 185 20.27 -2.22 9.04
C SER A 185 21.70 -2.04 8.50
N VAL A 186 22.04 -2.72 7.40
CA VAL A 186 23.39 -2.66 6.82
C VAL A 186 23.65 -1.29 6.18
N GLU A 187 22.64 -0.69 5.55
CA GLU A 187 22.76 0.61 4.89
C GLU A 187 22.74 1.76 5.91
N ASN A 188 21.83 1.71 6.89
CA ASN A 188 21.73 2.75 7.92
C ASN A 188 21.17 2.18 9.23
N ALA A 189 22.06 1.91 10.20
CA ALA A 189 21.69 1.35 11.49
C ALA A 189 20.87 2.31 12.36
N GLU A 190 21.07 3.61 12.23
CA GLU A 190 20.34 4.62 13.02
C GLU A 190 18.89 4.70 12.57
N LEU A 191 18.65 4.86 11.27
CA LEU A 191 17.29 4.87 10.69
C LEU A 191 16.59 3.52 10.90
N TYR A 192 17.32 2.41 10.88
CA TYR A 192 16.76 1.11 11.20
C TYR A 192 16.13 1.09 12.60
N GLN A 193 16.86 1.53 13.62
CA GLN A 193 16.34 1.53 15.00
C GLN A 193 15.14 2.47 15.17
N GLN A 194 15.13 3.58 14.44
CA GLN A 194 14.09 4.59 14.54
C GLN A 194 12.83 4.20 13.75
N LEU A 195 12.94 3.74 12.52
CA LEU A 195 11.81 3.61 11.58
C LEU A 195 11.37 2.17 11.32
N ASN A 196 12.24 1.17 11.53
CA ASN A 196 11.93 -0.19 11.15
C ASN A 196 10.70 -0.72 11.92
N GLY A 197 9.71 -1.20 11.18
CA GLY A 197 8.46 -1.73 11.71
C GLY A 197 7.47 -0.67 12.20
N ARG A 198 7.83 0.63 12.20
CA ARG A 198 6.90 1.71 12.55
C ARG A 198 5.91 1.99 11.44
N VAL A 199 4.73 2.45 11.83
CA VAL A 199 3.69 2.89 10.91
C VAL A 199 3.80 4.40 10.78
N LEU A 200 4.21 4.84 9.60
CA LEU A 200 4.39 6.24 9.22
C LEU A 200 3.16 6.72 8.46
N THR A 201 2.77 7.97 8.71
CA THR A 201 1.82 8.71 7.89
C THR A 201 2.51 9.30 6.66
N GLU A 202 1.71 9.78 5.71
CA GLU A 202 2.23 10.49 4.53
C GLU A 202 3.04 11.73 4.92
N GLN A 203 2.64 12.46 5.97
CA GLN A 203 3.40 13.61 6.46
C GLN A 203 4.76 13.20 7.04
N ASP A 204 4.79 12.15 7.87
CA ASP A 204 6.05 11.66 8.44
C ASP A 204 7.04 11.24 7.33
N LEU A 205 6.52 10.72 6.21
CA LEU A 205 7.34 10.36 5.06
C LEU A 205 7.94 11.58 4.35
N ILE A 206 7.17 12.67 4.24
CA ILE A 206 7.63 13.95 3.68
C ILE A 206 8.72 14.54 4.57
N ASP A 207 8.51 14.55 5.89
CA ASP A 207 9.43 15.15 6.85
C ASP A 207 10.80 14.43 6.86
N ILE A 208 10.81 13.11 6.63
CA ILE A 208 12.03 12.28 6.60
C ILE A 208 12.72 12.35 5.22
N ALA A 209 12.02 12.79 4.18
CA ALA A 209 12.55 12.75 2.83
C ALA A 209 13.55 13.90 2.56
N PRO A 210 14.74 13.59 2.02
CA PRO A 210 15.76 14.61 1.78
C PRO A 210 15.32 15.64 0.73
N GLU A 211 14.51 15.23 -0.24
CA GLU A 211 14.03 16.12 -1.31
C GLU A 211 13.13 17.26 -0.81
N TYR A 212 12.46 17.07 0.34
CA TYR A 212 11.58 18.08 0.93
C TYR A 212 12.29 18.90 2.03
N GLN A 213 13.41 18.42 2.57
CA GLN A 213 14.18 19.15 3.58
C GLN A 213 14.92 20.36 2.99
N ASP A 214 15.36 20.26 1.73
CA ASP A 214 16.13 21.29 1.05
C ASP A 214 15.30 22.17 0.10
N ALA A 215 13.97 21.96 0.04
CA ALA A 215 13.10 22.79 -0.80
C ALA A 215 13.14 24.24 -0.30
N PRO A 216 13.69 25.19 -1.08
CA PRO A 216 13.72 26.58 -0.68
C PRO A 216 12.28 27.05 -0.50
N VAL A 217 12.01 27.73 0.62
CA VAL A 217 10.71 28.36 0.87
C VAL A 217 10.49 29.37 -0.25
N GLU A 218 9.71 28.98 -1.25
CA GLU A 218 9.30 29.88 -2.32
C GLU A 218 8.41 30.93 -1.66
N TYR A 219 8.99 32.10 -1.38
CA TYR A 219 8.23 33.27 -0.99
C TYR A 219 7.35 33.60 -2.18
N ILE A 220 6.06 33.29 -2.07
CA ILE A 220 5.05 33.85 -2.94
C ILE A 220 5.04 35.33 -2.59
N ASP A 221 5.63 36.17 -3.43
CA ASP A 221 5.52 37.61 -3.30
C ASP A 221 4.03 37.96 -3.42
N GLU A 222 3.38 38.25 -2.28
CA GLU A 222 1.95 38.56 -2.19
C GLU A 222 1.61 39.96 -2.76
N ASP A 223 2.44 40.53 -3.63
CA ASP A 223 2.45 41.97 -3.97
C ASP A 223 1.72 42.37 -5.26
N GLU A 224 1.01 41.49 -5.95
CA GLU A 224 0.20 41.88 -7.13
C GLU A 224 -1.31 41.87 -6.80
N GLY A 225 -1.71 42.76 -5.88
CA GLY A 225 -3.11 43.12 -5.65
C GLY A 225 -3.61 44.16 -6.68
N PRO A 226 -4.82 44.01 -7.23
CA PRO A 226 -5.38 44.92 -8.25
C PRO A 226 -5.79 46.31 -7.71
#